data_AF-A0A955U695-F1
#
_entry.id   AF-A0A955U695-F1
#
_cell.length_a   1.000
_cell.length_b   1.000
_cell.length_c   1.000
_cell.angle_alpha   90.00
_cell.angle_beta   90.00
_cell.angle_gamma   90.00
#
_symmetry.space_group_name_H-M   'P 1'
#
loop_
_entity.id
_entity.type
_entity.pdbx_description
1 polymer ?
#
loop_
_entity_poly.entity_id
_entity_poly.type
_entity_poly.pdbx_seq_one_letter_code
_entity_poly.pdbx_strand_id
1 'polypeptide(L)'
;MHLLFLMSPSLAATLDTSGTCGGPVVFDAAGLTPGGLYAVLSAPTTGSTVVPAGACAGTVLGLGPTPVLRTFAQANGSGSAHFTVNVPALACGQQVQVVDGATCDVSNVVELTDDEDGDGFDHLVDCDD
;
A
#
# COMPACT_ATOMS: atom_id res chain seq x y z
N MET A 1 -6.33 -38.57 -2.14
CA MET A 1 -5.79 -37.50 -1.29
C MET A 1 -6.38 -36.18 -1.80
N HIS A 2 -7.57 -35.82 -1.33
CA HIS A 2 -8.22 -34.56 -1.70
C HIS A 2 -7.72 -33.50 -0.71
N LEU A 3 -6.77 -32.66 -1.12
CA LEU A 3 -6.47 -31.43 -0.39
C LEU A 3 -7.69 -30.53 -0.50
N LEU A 4 -8.50 -30.50 0.55
CA LEU A 4 -9.39 -29.38 0.81
C LEU A 4 -8.49 -28.16 1.04
N PHE A 5 -8.28 -27.37 0.00
CA PHE A 5 -7.83 -26.00 0.16
C PHE A 5 -8.91 -25.30 0.98
N LEU A 6 -8.67 -25.15 2.27
CA LEU A 6 -9.39 -24.20 3.10
C LEU A 6 -9.15 -22.85 2.43
N MET A 7 -10.17 -22.34 1.73
CA MET A 7 -10.23 -20.95 1.32
C MET A 7 -10.31 -20.15 2.63
N SER A 8 -9.15 -19.82 3.19
CA SER A 8 -9.05 -18.83 4.26
C SER A 8 -9.79 -17.60 3.75
N PRO A 9 -10.72 -17.02 4.53
CA PRO A 9 -11.37 -15.78 4.14
C PRO A 9 -10.27 -14.76 3.88
N SER A 10 -10.19 -14.24 2.66
CA SER A 10 -9.36 -13.08 2.34
C SER A 10 -9.83 -11.97 3.28
N LEU A 11 -8.98 -11.61 4.24
CA LEU A 11 -9.15 -10.38 4.99
C LEU A 11 -8.83 -9.26 3.99
N ALA A 12 -9.72 -8.28 3.86
CA ALA A 12 -9.46 -7.15 2.98
C ALA A 12 -8.07 -6.58 3.27
N ALA A 13 -7.28 -6.38 2.21
CA ALA A 13 -5.93 -5.86 2.36
C ALA A 13 -5.97 -4.48 3.04
N THR A 14 -5.05 -4.23 3.96
CA THR A 14 -4.87 -2.93 4.61
C THR A 14 -3.43 -2.50 4.49
N LEU A 15 -3.21 -1.20 4.42
CA LEU A 15 -1.89 -0.58 4.41
C LEU A 15 -1.87 0.55 5.45
N ASP A 16 -0.83 0.55 6.25
CA ASP A 16 -0.51 1.59 7.22
C ASP A 16 0.93 2.05 7.01
N THR A 17 1.22 3.30 7.35
CA THR A 17 2.55 3.87 7.23
C THR A 17 2.91 4.70 8.44
N SER A 18 4.17 4.67 8.84
CA SER A 18 4.71 5.52 9.90
C SER A 18 6.10 6.04 9.56
N GLY A 19 6.46 7.21 10.11
CA GLY A 19 7.73 7.88 9.86
C GLY A 19 7.61 9.05 8.89
N THR A 20 8.72 9.75 8.70
CA THR A 20 8.75 11.07 8.05
C THR A 20 9.06 10.96 6.58
N CYS A 21 8.22 11.54 5.72
CA CYS A 21 8.58 11.71 4.33
C CYS A 21 9.83 12.61 4.17
N GLY A 22 10.63 12.35 3.12
CA GLY A 22 11.99 12.86 3.05
C GLY A 22 13.02 12.04 3.84
N GLY A 23 12.57 10.99 4.53
CA GLY A 23 13.38 10.08 5.34
C GLY A 23 12.86 8.63 5.32
N PRO A 24 13.25 7.82 6.31
CA PRO A 24 12.80 6.44 6.42
C PRO A 24 11.31 6.36 6.81
N VAL A 25 10.51 5.77 5.93
CA VAL A 25 9.10 5.46 6.15
C VAL A 25 8.93 3.94 6.27
N VAL A 26 8.20 3.51 7.28
CA VAL A 26 7.81 2.13 7.54
C VAL A 26 6.44 1.88 6.94
N PHE A 27 6.29 0.75 6.27
CA PHE A 27 5.05 0.30 5.66
C PHE A 27 4.63 -1.04 6.28
N ASP A 28 3.39 -1.09 6.74
CA ASP A 28 2.75 -2.25 7.32
C ASP A 28 1.53 -2.64 6.50
N ALA A 29 1.63 -3.77 5.80
CA ALA A 29 0.52 -4.34 5.05
C ALA A 29 0.01 -5.62 5.71
N ALA A 30 -1.31 -5.78 5.74
CA ALA A 30 -1.98 -6.97 6.27
C ALA A 30 -3.11 -7.41 5.33
N GLY A 31 -3.64 -8.63 5.56
CA GLY A 31 -4.69 -9.21 4.72
C GLY A 31 -4.21 -9.71 3.36
N LEU A 32 -2.90 -9.83 3.17
CA LEU A 32 -2.32 -10.38 1.94
C LEU A 32 -2.38 -11.92 1.95
N THR A 33 -2.27 -12.52 0.79
CA THR A 33 -2.13 -13.97 0.63
C THR A 33 -0.84 -14.43 1.33
N PRO A 34 -0.89 -15.35 2.31
CA PRO A 34 0.32 -15.85 2.98
C PRO A 34 1.32 -16.45 2.01
N GLY A 35 2.56 -15.94 2.00
CA GLY A 35 3.57 -16.34 1.02
C GLY A 35 3.29 -15.90 -0.43
N GLY A 36 2.23 -15.13 -0.67
CA GLY A 36 1.85 -14.59 -1.96
C GLY A 36 2.69 -13.38 -2.36
N LEU A 37 2.69 -13.05 -3.66
CA LEU A 37 3.28 -11.83 -4.16
C LEU A 37 2.30 -10.67 -4.00
N TYR A 38 2.80 -9.51 -3.62
CA TYR A 38 2.07 -8.25 -3.65
C TYR A 38 2.85 -7.20 -4.43
N ALA A 39 2.13 -6.22 -4.96
CA ALA A 39 2.67 -5.07 -5.67
C ALA A 39 2.45 -3.79 -4.86
N VAL A 40 3.44 -2.93 -4.80
CA VAL A 40 3.31 -1.57 -4.26
C VAL A 40 3.24 -0.59 -5.41
N LEU A 41 2.18 0.20 -5.48
CA LEU A 41 1.98 1.22 -6.49
C LEU A 41 1.92 2.60 -5.83
N SER A 42 2.34 3.63 -6.56
CA SER A 42 2.07 5.01 -6.15
C SER A 42 1.61 5.91 -7.29
N ALA A 43 0.90 6.98 -6.95
CA ALA A 43 0.45 8.00 -7.89
C ALA A 43 0.47 9.40 -7.23
N PRO A 44 0.50 10.49 -8.00
CA PRO A 44 0.46 11.85 -7.44
C PRO A 44 -0.87 12.23 -6.77
N THR A 45 -1.97 11.56 -7.13
CA THR A 45 -3.31 11.87 -6.61
C THR A 45 -4.09 10.58 -6.39
N THR A 46 -5.20 10.66 -5.66
CA THR A 46 -6.20 9.57 -5.60
C THR A 46 -7.04 9.57 -6.88
N GLY A 47 -7.77 8.47 -7.11
CA GLY A 47 -8.61 8.32 -8.30
C GLY A 47 -9.19 6.92 -8.45
N SER A 48 -9.49 6.58 -9.70
CA SER A 48 -10.10 5.30 -10.08
C SER A 48 -9.44 4.77 -11.35
N THR A 49 -8.19 4.32 -11.21
CA THR A 49 -7.43 3.77 -12.35
C THR A 49 -7.66 2.27 -12.47
N VAL A 50 -8.04 1.83 -13.66
CA VAL A 50 -8.17 0.40 -13.97
C VAL A 50 -6.82 -0.17 -14.37
N VAL A 51 -6.44 -1.30 -13.77
CA VAL A 51 -5.24 -2.05 -14.17
C VAL A 51 -5.41 -2.55 -15.62
N PRO A 52 -4.56 -2.14 -16.57
CA PRO A 52 -4.81 -2.38 -17.99
C PRO A 52 -4.48 -3.81 -18.44
N ALA A 53 -3.56 -4.49 -17.75
CA ALA A 53 -3.08 -5.82 -18.14
C ALA A 53 -2.45 -6.56 -16.95
N GLY A 54 -2.25 -7.87 -17.10
CA GLY A 54 -1.63 -8.76 -16.10
C GLY A 54 -2.63 -9.59 -15.31
N ALA A 55 -2.16 -10.21 -14.23
CA ALA A 55 -2.98 -11.10 -13.40
C ALA A 55 -4.19 -10.39 -12.76
N CYS A 56 -4.05 -9.08 -12.49
CA CYS A 56 -5.10 -8.24 -11.91
C CYS A 56 -5.69 -7.24 -12.91
N ALA A 57 -5.67 -7.57 -14.21
CA ALA A 57 -6.31 -6.75 -15.21
C ALA A 57 -7.82 -6.58 -14.90
N GLY A 58 -8.31 -5.34 -14.97
CA GLY A 58 -9.69 -5.00 -14.62
C GLY A 58 -9.90 -4.60 -13.15
N THR A 59 -8.92 -4.80 -12.27
CA THR A 59 -8.98 -4.27 -10.90
C THR A 59 -8.96 -2.75 -10.91
N VAL A 60 -9.83 -2.15 -10.09
CA VAL A 60 -9.92 -0.70 -9.90
C VAL A 60 -9.05 -0.29 -8.71
N LEU A 61 -8.04 0.53 -8.96
CA LEU A 61 -7.18 1.12 -7.94
C LEU A 61 -7.81 2.40 -7.40
N GLY A 62 -7.51 2.72 -6.14
CA GLY A 62 -7.85 4.02 -5.53
C GLY A 62 -6.89 5.15 -5.94
N LEU A 63 -5.96 4.84 -6.86
CA LEU A 63 -4.92 5.75 -7.33
C LEU A 63 -5.39 6.53 -8.57
N GLY A 64 -4.87 7.74 -8.68
CA GLY A 64 -5.03 8.64 -9.81
C GLY A 64 -4.41 8.09 -11.10
N PRO A 65 -4.49 8.84 -12.20
CA PRO A 65 -4.01 8.37 -13.50
C PRO A 65 -2.52 8.04 -13.47
N THR A 66 -2.11 7.10 -14.31
CA THR A 66 -0.71 6.67 -14.48
C THR A 66 -0.01 6.22 -13.19
N PRO A 67 -0.59 5.27 -12.42
CA PRO A 67 0.07 4.73 -11.24
C PRO A 67 1.39 4.06 -11.65
N VAL A 68 2.42 4.32 -10.85
CA VAL A 68 3.76 3.78 -11.04
C VAL A 68 3.94 2.58 -10.12
N LEU A 69 4.25 1.44 -10.70
CA LEU A 69 4.71 0.28 -9.95
C LEU A 69 6.06 0.58 -9.31
N ARG A 70 6.15 0.49 -7.98
CA ARG A 70 7.37 0.73 -7.22
C ARG A 70 8.16 -0.54 -6.98
N THR A 71 7.50 -1.61 -6.55
CA THR A 71 8.14 -2.90 -6.30
C THR A 71 7.14 -4.05 -6.29
N PHE A 72 7.68 -5.25 -6.40
CA PHE A 72 7.02 -6.50 -6.02
C PHE A 72 7.76 -7.11 -4.84
N ALA A 73 7.01 -7.65 -3.89
CA ALA A 73 7.57 -8.37 -2.75
C ALA A 73 6.64 -9.51 -2.34
N GLN A 74 7.13 -10.36 -1.44
CA GLN A 74 6.40 -11.53 -0.97
C GLN A 74 5.90 -11.26 0.45
N ALA A 75 4.61 -11.50 0.69
CA ALA A 75 4.06 -11.48 2.03
C ALA A 75 4.63 -12.64 2.85
N ASN A 76 4.77 -12.45 4.15
CA ASN A 76 5.24 -13.50 5.05
C ASN A 76 4.19 -14.63 5.19
N GLY A 77 4.51 -15.66 6.00
CA GLY A 77 3.62 -16.80 6.22
C GLY A 77 2.31 -16.49 6.97
N SER A 78 2.14 -15.26 7.48
CA SER A 78 0.87 -14.81 8.09
C SER A 78 0.04 -13.91 7.17
N GLY A 79 0.50 -13.64 5.93
CA GLY A 79 -0.23 -12.73 5.03
C GLY A 79 0.00 -11.25 5.39
N SER A 80 1.19 -10.92 5.88
CA SER A 80 1.57 -9.56 6.24
C SER A 80 2.90 -9.19 5.58
N ALA A 81 3.17 -7.90 5.45
CA ALA A 81 4.45 -7.37 5.04
C ALA A 81 4.82 -6.18 5.92
N HIS A 82 6.09 -6.10 6.31
CA HIS A 82 6.67 -5.00 7.07
C HIS A 82 8.00 -4.63 6.44
N PHE A 83 8.14 -3.40 5.97
CA PHE A 83 9.36 -2.95 5.31
C PHE A 83 9.58 -1.45 5.48
N THR A 84 10.85 -1.04 5.50
CA THR A 84 11.24 0.37 5.62
C THR A 84 11.89 0.83 4.32
N VAL A 85 11.48 1.98 3.81
CA VAL A 85 12.03 2.60 2.60
C VAL A 85 12.43 4.04 2.91
N ASN A 86 13.58 4.47 2.42
CA ASN A 86 13.93 5.89 2.44
C ASN A 86 13.18 6.60 1.30
N VAL A 87 12.16 7.38 1.64
CA VAL A 87 11.31 8.10 0.68
C VAL A 87 11.96 9.45 0.40
N PRO A 88 12.33 9.77 -0.86
CA PRO A 88 12.89 11.07 -1.17
C PRO A 88 11.83 12.17 -1.00
N ALA A 89 12.23 13.37 -0.59
CA ALA A 89 11.32 14.50 -0.38
C ALA A 89 10.43 14.83 -1.60
N LEU A 90 10.92 14.54 -2.82
CA LEU A 90 10.16 14.71 -4.07
C LEU A 90 8.98 13.72 -4.23
N ALA A 91 8.90 12.69 -3.40
CA ALA A 91 7.82 11.70 -3.40
C ALA A 91 6.78 11.96 -2.30
N CYS A 92 6.96 12.99 -1.48
CA CYS A 92 5.97 13.38 -0.47
C CYS A 92 4.69 13.91 -1.13
N GLY A 93 3.56 13.70 -0.45
CA GLY A 93 2.21 13.91 -0.99
C GLY A 93 1.77 12.88 -2.03
N GLN A 94 2.60 11.88 -2.37
CA GLN A 94 2.16 10.79 -3.22
C GLN A 94 1.26 9.82 -2.47
N GLN A 95 0.33 9.26 -3.23
CA GLN A 95 -0.62 8.25 -2.78
C GLN A 95 -0.04 6.86 -3.05
N VAL A 96 -0.09 5.96 -2.07
CA VAL A 96 0.44 4.60 -2.12
C VAL A 96 -0.68 3.60 -1.89
N GLN A 97 -0.66 2.50 -2.64
CA GLN A 97 -1.60 1.40 -2.50
C GLN A 97 -0.89 0.08 -2.73
N VAL A 98 -1.31 -0.96 -2.02
CA VAL A 98 -0.86 -2.34 -2.23
C VAL A 98 -1.94 -3.14 -2.95
N VAL A 99 -1.51 -4.03 -3.84
CA VAL A 99 -2.37 -4.98 -4.55
C VAL A 99 -1.85 -6.39 -4.31
N ASP A 100 -2.71 -7.28 -3.84
CA ASP A 100 -2.39 -8.70 -3.73
C ASP A 100 -2.37 -9.35 -5.12
N GLY A 101 -1.28 -10.02 -5.47
CA GLY A 101 -1.11 -10.59 -6.81
C GLY A 101 -1.88 -11.90 -7.04
N ALA A 102 -2.39 -12.54 -5.99
CA ALA A 102 -3.14 -13.79 -6.09
C ALA A 102 -4.65 -13.55 -6.07
N THR A 103 -5.15 -12.63 -5.25
CA THR A 103 -6.58 -12.31 -5.14
C THR A 103 -6.99 -11.06 -5.90
N CYS A 104 -6.02 -10.19 -6.23
CA CYS A 104 -6.26 -8.86 -6.80
C CYS A 104 -7.08 -7.94 -5.90
N ASP A 105 -7.11 -8.24 -4.59
CA ASP A 105 -7.60 -7.34 -3.57
C ASP A 105 -6.64 -6.15 -3.44
N VAL A 106 -7.23 -4.97 -3.20
CA VAL A 106 -6.50 -3.72 -3.07
C VAL A 106 -6.61 -3.21 -1.65
N SER A 107 -5.54 -2.60 -1.13
CA SER A 107 -5.58 -1.95 0.18
C SER A 107 -6.34 -0.63 0.14
N ASN A 108 -6.55 -0.01 1.31
CA ASN A 108 -6.75 1.43 1.38
C ASN A 108 -5.58 2.19 0.74
N VAL A 109 -5.83 3.44 0.34
CA VAL A 109 -4.80 4.36 -0.14
C VAL A 109 -4.26 5.14 1.05
N VAL A 110 -2.95 5.29 1.10
CA VAL A 110 -2.25 6.07 2.14
C VAL A 110 -1.43 7.17 1.45
N GLU A 111 -1.45 8.37 2.00
CA GLU A 111 -0.61 9.47 1.55
C GLU A 111 0.75 9.41 2.26
N LEU A 112 1.83 9.67 1.52
CA LEU A 112 3.16 9.88 2.11
C LEU A 112 3.24 11.30 2.63
N THR A 113 2.78 11.50 3.87
CA THR A 113 2.78 12.79 4.55
C THR A 113 4.15 13.09 5.15
N ASP A 114 4.46 14.38 5.26
CA ASP A 114 5.66 14.87 5.94
C ASP A 114 5.44 15.00 7.47
N ASP A 115 4.26 14.62 8.01
CA ASP A 115 3.92 14.76 9.43
C ASP A 115 4.44 13.57 10.26
N GLU A 116 5.23 13.86 11.30
CA GLU A 116 5.88 12.84 12.14
C GLU A 116 4.92 12.19 13.16
N ASP A 117 3.69 12.68 13.27
CA ASP A 117 2.75 12.36 14.33
C ASP A 117 1.52 11.55 13.87
N GLY A 118 1.29 11.43 12.56
CA GLY A 118 0.34 10.46 11.99
C GLY A 118 -1.12 10.66 12.42
N ASP A 119 -1.51 11.87 12.78
CA ASP A 119 -2.87 12.19 13.22
C ASP A 119 -3.78 12.72 12.10
N GLY A 120 -3.22 12.96 10.91
CA GLY A 120 -3.99 13.32 9.72
C GLY A 120 -4.62 14.71 9.79
N PHE A 121 -4.09 15.61 10.62
CA PHE A 121 -4.50 17.01 10.64
C PHE A 121 -3.43 17.92 10.01
N ASP A 122 -3.80 18.53 8.89
CA ASP A 122 -3.08 19.62 8.22
C ASP A 122 -2.67 20.71 9.23
N HIS A 123 -1.38 20.79 9.57
CA HIS A 123 -0.57 21.97 9.93
C HIS A 123 -1.24 23.17 10.64
N LEU A 124 -2.23 22.98 11.52
CA LEU A 124 -2.85 24.09 12.26
C LEU A 124 -2.69 24.01 13.77
N VAL A 125 -2.03 22.99 14.30
CA VAL A 125 -1.77 22.86 15.74
C VAL A 125 -0.36 22.35 16.04
N ASP A 126 0.62 22.74 15.23
CA ASP A 126 2.00 22.72 15.69
C ASP A 126 2.15 23.83 16.73
N CYS A 127 2.25 23.39 17.98
CA CYS A 127 2.54 24.18 19.15
C CYS A 127 3.99 24.65 19.08
N ASP A 128 4.28 25.65 18.24
CA ASP A 128 5.46 26.49 18.41
C ASP A 128 5.05 27.75 19.20
N ASP A 129 5.67 27.90 20.37
CA ASP A 129 5.60 29.04 21.30
C ASP A 129 5.76 30.43 20.65
#